data_AF-A0A935YJT3-F1
#
_entry.id   AF-A0A935YJT3-F1
#
_cell.length_a   1.000
_cell.length_b   1.000
_cell.length_c   1.000
_cell.angle_alpha   90.00
_cell.angle_beta   90.00
_cell.angle_gamma   90.00
#
_symmetry.space_group_name_H-M   'P 1'
#
loop_
_entity.id
_entity.type
_entity.pdbx_description
1 polymer ?
#
loop_
_entity_poly.entity_id
_entity_poly.type
_entity_poly.pdbx_seq_one_letter_code
_entity_poly.pdbx_strand_id
1 'polypeptide(L)'
;MILTTESLTVTLSRRYPISFAPDGNPIVHVGTDTVDVLSHDADFLWKNVRGNIEGMPPEQVAPLTCRAGDSIIVAKSGAPHVDRKPYHDAPCKAELDRLPSVLELPPETVRTLLPYLERLFGGFCGEVRDGWGTETITPAFQNPGYGSYFSSSVSLGLVLLSSTIPQTAKRVLAERMTQWGLDIAGAFYDRRVNTSNGGHMQGRKALVILAGHLLGIDDMANPDTRNPHWQETIGYETLERPWWFAGRPPADAGRWWHVWHPFGYGTGWFVTKPPREWTQDRVDGNGNTIRGQRFYLSYMNQVLGGQVGTALAMRLMGLQREMGSAFIGAIAQWMEGPPAAAVEELRALGMTWPWGTDYTVGPGAGVCADAWRSVGGMVLP
;
A
#
# COMPACT_ATOMS: atom_id res chain seq x y z
N MET A 1 2.04 -40.43 -10.66
CA MET A 1 1.19 -39.60 -11.54
C MET A 1 2.01 -39.23 -12.75
N ILE A 2 1.49 -39.42 -13.97
CA ILE A 2 2.18 -39.03 -15.20
C ILE A 2 1.70 -37.62 -15.57
N LEU A 3 2.65 -36.69 -15.72
CA LEU A 3 2.44 -35.34 -16.22
C LEU A 3 3.02 -35.26 -17.62
N THR A 4 2.17 -34.89 -18.56
CA THR A 4 2.56 -34.68 -19.95
C THR A 4 2.15 -33.27 -20.33
N THR A 5 3.13 -32.45 -20.71
CA THR A 5 2.91 -31.17 -21.38
C THR A 5 3.32 -31.32 -22.85
N GLU A 6 3.13 -30.27 -23.65
CA GLU A 6 3.59 -30.25 -25.05
C GLU A 6 5.12 -30.44 -25.18
N SER A 7 5.87 -30.20 -24.10
CA SER A 7 7.34 -30.12 -24.10
C SER A 7 8.04 -31.09 -23.14
N LEU A 8 7.31 -31.88 -22.34
CA LEU A 8 7.88 -32.70 -21.27
C LEU A 8 6.95 -33.84 -20.82
N THR A 9 7.51 -35.03 -20.57
CA THR A 9 6.82 -36.11 -19.84
C THR A 9 7.58 -36.53 -18.57
N VAL A 10 6.91 -36.42 -17.41
CA VAL A 10 7.46 -36.86 -16.10
C VAL A 10 6.51 -37.76 -15.34
N THR A 11 7.07 -38.73 -14.61
CA THR A 11 6.33 -39.53 -13.63
C THR A 11 6.70 -39.10 -12.22
N LEU A 12 5.70 -38.68 -11.44
CA LEU A 12 5.83 -38.41 -10.01
C LEU A 12 5.44 -39.63 -9.18
N SER A 13 6.10 -39.84 -8.04
CA SER A 13 5.79 -40.92 -7.09
C SER A 13 4.34 -40.91 -6.59
N ARG A 14 3.70 -39.73 -6.49
CA ARG A 14 2.32 -39.53 -5.99
C ARG A 14 1.59 -38.43 -6.76
N ARG A 15 0.36 -38.09 -6.35
CA ARG A 15 -0.36 -36.92 -6.86
C ARG A 15 -0.01 -35.70 -6.01
N TYR A 16 0.36 -34.60 -6.67
CA TYR A 16 0.68 -33.32 -6.04
C TYR A 16 -0.13 -32.20 -6.70
N PRO A 17 -0.43 -31.10 -5.98
CA PRO A 17 -0.97 -29.91 -6.61
C PRO A 17 0.00 -29.39 -7.68
N ILE A 18 -0.55 -28.95 -8.81
CA ILE A 18 0.21 -28.41 -9.93
C ILE A 18 -0.31 -27.03 -10.26
N SER A 19 0.60 -26.09 -10.46
CA SER A 19 0.33 -24.82 -11.16
C SER A 19 1.22 -24.70 -12.37
N PHE A 20 1.09 -23.62 -13.15
CA PHE A 20 1.92 -23.37 -14.32
C PHE A 20 2.61 -22.02 -14.17
N ALA A 21 3.89 -21.96 -14.55
CA ALA A 21 4.62 -20.72 -14.67
C ALA A 21 4.12 -19.92 -15.89
N PRO A 22 4.41 -18.60 -15.98
CA PRO A 22 3.99 -17.77 -17.11
C PRO A 22 4.49 -18.25 -18.49
N ASP A 23 5.57 -19.03 -18.52
CA ASP A 23 6.15 -19.66 -19.71
C ASP A 23 5.51 -21.02 -20.04
N GLY A 24 4.47 -21.43 -19.31
CA GLY A 24 3.75 -22.69 -19.49
C GLY A 24 4.39 -23.90 -18.81
N ASN A 25 5.51 -23.74 -18.10
CA ASN A 25 6.17 -24.85 -17.43
C ASN A 25 5.41 -25.29 -16.16
N PRO A 26 5.24 -26.59 -15.90
CA PRO A 26 4.53 -27.08 -14.72
C PRO A 26 5.36 -26.86 -13.45
N ILE A 27 4.66 -26.42 -12.39
CA ILE A 27 5.17 -26.25 -11.04
C ILE A 27 4.50 -27.27 -10.14
N VAL A 28 5.29 -28.17 -9.55
CA VAL A 28 4.81 -29.20 -8.63
C VAL A 28 5.00 -28.71 -7.19
N HIS A 29 3.91 -28.67 -6.43
CA HIS A 29 3.91 -28.24 -5.02
C HIS A 29 4.07 -29.45 -4.11
N VAL A 30 5.27 -29.62 -3.55
CA VAL A 30 5.67 -30.87 -2.91
C VAL A 30 5.36 -30.90 -1.41
N GLY A 31 5.13 -29.74 -0.79
CA GLY A 31 4.77 -29.66 0.64
C GLY A 31 5.84 -30.31 1.52
N THR A 32 5.46 -31.15 2.48
CA THR A 32 6.41 -31.82 3.41
C THR A 32 6.93 -33.17 2.92
N ASP A 33 6.58 -33.60 1.72
CA ASP A 33 6.89 -34.93 1.21
C ASP A 33 8.24 -34.98 0.47
N THR A 34 8.80 -36.19 0.36
CA THR A 34 9.88 -36.50 -0.60
C THR A 34 9.26 -37.00 -1.90
N VAL A 35 9.73 -36.49 -3.04
CA VAL A 35 9.19 -36.81 -4.37
C VAL A 35 10.25 -37.39 -5.27
N ASP A 36 10.05 -38.66 -5.67
CA ASP A 36 10.79 -39.22 -6.79
C ASP A 36 10.20 -38.70 -8.10
N VAL A 37 11.04 -38.04 -8.90
CA VAL A 37 10.72 -37.60 -10.26
C VAL A 37 11.49 -38.46 -11.25
N LEU A 38 10.77 -39.12 -12.15
CA LEU A 38 11.35 -39.83 -13.29
C LEU A 38 11.07 -39.01 -14.55
N SER A 39 12.13 -38.44 -15.15
CA SER A 39 12.06 -37.86 -16.49
C SER A 39 12.16 -38.95 -17.54
N HIS A 40 11.33 -38.86 -18.59
CA HIS A 40 11.46 -39.69 -19.79
C HIS A 40 12.20 -38.97 -20.92
N ASP A 41 12.57 -37.71 -20.69
CA ASP A 41 13.26 -36.83 -21.64
C ASP A 41 14.72 -36.62 -21.20
N ALA A 42 15.66 -36.74 -22.16
CA ALA A 42 17.12 -36.66 -21.91
C ALA A 42 17.63 -35.25 -21.56
N ASP A 43 16.85 -34.22 -21.87
CA ASP A 43 17.23 -32.80 -21.71
C ASP A 43 16.59 -32.14 -20.47
N PHE A 44 16.43 -32.92 -19.39
CA PHE A 44 15.72 -32.49 -18.19
C PHE A 44 16.53 -31.51 -17.34
N LEU A 45 15.98 -30.33 -17.06
CA LEU A 45 16.48 -29.40 -16.07
C LEU A 45 15.43 -29.14 -15.00
N TRP A 46 15.86 -29.03 -13.75
CA TRP A 46 15.01 -28.63 -12.64
C TRP A 46 15.68 -27.51 -11.83
N LYS A 47 14.86 -26.65 -11.25
CA LYS A 47 15.28 -25.64 -10.27
C LYS A 47 14.51 -25.89 -8.97
N ASN A 48 15.25 -25.94 -7.85
CA ASN A 48 14.64 -25.70 -6.55
C ASN A 48 14.24 -24.21 -6.48
N VAL A 49 13.11 -23.89 -5.85
CA VAL A 49 12.64 -22.49 -5.65
C VAL A 49 13.75 -21.60 -5.08
N ARG A 50 14.66 -22.13 -4.25
CA ARG A 50 15.79 -21.39 -3.65
C ARG A 50 16.93 -20.99 -4.61
N GLY A 51 16.75 -21.09 -5.93
CA GLY A 51 17.69 -20.53 -6.91
C GLY A 51 18.95 -21.34 -7.23
N ASN A 52 19.22 -22.45 -6.55
CA ASN A 52 20.32 -23.34 -6.93
C ASN A 52 19.94 -24.15 -8.18
N ILE A 53 20.64 -23.90 -9.28
CA ILE A 53 20.61 -24.76 -10.48
C ILE A 53 21.53 -25.94 -10.20
N GLU A 54 20.97 -27.07 -9.79
CA GLU A 54 21.68 -28.34 -9.88
C GLU A 54 21.33 -28.98 -11.22
N GLY A 55 22.05 -28.58 -12.27
CA GLY A 55 21.94 -29.24 -13.56
C GLY A 55 22.33 -30.70 -13.44
N MET A 56 21.46 -31.62 -13.85
CA MET A 56 21.89 -33.01 -14.05
C MET A 56 22.78 -33.09 -15.30
N PRO A 57 23.84 -33.92 -15.29
CA PRO A 57 24.48 -34.34 -16.52
C PRO A 57 23.43 -35.05 -17.41
N PRO A 58 23.50 -34.94 -18.74
CA PRO A 58 22.47 -35.42 -19.68
C PRO A 58 22.13 -36.92 -19.68
N GLU A 59 22.70 -37.73 -18.77
CA GLU A 59 22.70 -39.20 -18.89
C GLU A 59 22.44 -39.96 -17.58
N GLN A 60 21.93 -39.33 -16.52
CA GLN A 60 21.56 -40.04 -15.29
C GLN A 60 20.09 -39.89 -14.90
N VAL A 61 19.36 -40.99 -15.03
CA VAL A 61 18.05 -41.22 -14.44
C VAL A 61 18.26 -41.57 -12.96
N ALA A 62 18.33 -40.56 -12.08
CA ALA A 62 18.45 -40.77 -10.64
C ALA A 62 17.22 -40.18 -9.91
N PRO A 63 16.69 -40.86 -8.88
CA PRO A 63 15.62 -40.31 -8.05
C PRO A 63 16.11 -39.06 -7.30
N LEU A 64 15.38 -37.96 -7.48
CA LEU A 64 15.64 -36.69 -6.81
C LEU A 64 15.04 -36.69 -5.40
N THR A 65 15.81 -36.29 -4.39
CA THR A 65 15.31 -36.11 -3.02
C THR A 65 15.17 -34.63 -2.73
N CYS A 66 13.95 -34.09 -2.84
CA CYS A 66 13.66 -32.70 -2.43
C CYS A 66 13.31 -32.63 -0.94
N ARG A 67 13.62 -31.49 -0.31
CA ARG A 67 13.33 -31.25 1.11
C ARG A 67 11.89 -30.77 1.28
N ALA A 68 11.34 -31.04 2.47
CA ALA A 68 10.06 -30.50 2.90
C ALA A 68 10.04 -28.96 2.80
N GLY A 69 9.06 -28.42 2.08
CA GLY A 69 8.79 -26.99 1.87
C GLY A 69 9.16 -26.47 0.48
N ASP A 70 9.80 -27.27 -0.36
CA ASP A 70 10.24 -26.84 -1.68
C ASP A 70 9.13 -26.99 -2.75
N SER A 71 9.18 -26.17 -3.79
CA SER A 71 8.46 -26.44 -5.05
C SER A 71 9.48 -26.79 -6.14
N ILE A 72 9.07 -27.59 -7.12
CA ILE A 72 9.94 -28.00 -8.22
C ILE A 72 9.39 -27.41 -9.50
N ILE A 73 10.22 -26.63 -10.21
CA ILE A 73 9.94 -26.25 -11.59
C ILE A 73 10.63 -27.26 -12.48
N VAL A 74 9.88 -27.78 -13.44
CA VAL A 74 10.37 -28.74 -14.40
C VAL A 74 10.41 -28.11 -15.78
N ALA A 75 11.59 -28.08 -16.40
CA ALA A 75 11.78 -27.45 -17.71
C ALA A 75 12.73 -28.27 -18.61
N LYS A 76 12.59 -28.09 -19.92
CA LYS A 76 13.49 -28.67 -20.91
C LYS A 76 14.69 -27.74 -21.15
N SER A 77 15.88 -28.31 -21.31
CA SER A 77 17.10 -27.57 -21.68
C SER A 77 16.86 -26.71 -22.93
N GLY A 78 17.19 -25.42 -22.84
CA GLY A 78 17.05 -24.45 -23.94
C GLY A 78 15.71 -23.73 -24.04
N ALA A 79 14.73 -24.03 -23.18
CA ALA A 79 13.52 -23.20 -23.05
C ALA A 79 13.87 -21.81 -22.47
N PRO A 80 13.22 -20.71 -22.90
CA PRO A 80 13.49 -19.38 -22.37
C PRO A 80 13.17 -19.34 -20.87
N HIS A 81 14.20 -19.42 -20.04
CA HIS A 81 14.09 -19.19 -18.61
C HIS A 81 13.89 -17.70 -18.36
N VAL A 82 12.70 -17.30 -17.93
CA VAL A 82 12.53 -15.99 -17.29
C VAL A 82 13.32 -16.06 -15.98
N ASP A 83 14.41 -15.29 -15.89
CA ASP A 83 15.16 -15.17 -14.65
C ASP A 83 14.19 -14.74 -13.54
N ARG A 84 14.04 -15.60 -12.53
CA ARG A 84 13.14 -15.30 -11.40
C ARG A 84 13.68 -14.07 -10.69
N LYS A 85 13.02 -12.94 -10.94
CA LYS A 85 13.13 -11.77 -10.07
C LYS A 85 12.58 -12.13 -8.67
N PRO A 86 13.06 -11.47 -7.60
CA PRO A 86 12.90 -11.84 -6.18
C PRO A 86 11.47 -12.10 -5.64
N TYR A 87 10.42 -11.91 -6.43
CA TYR A 87 9.03 -12.09 -6.00
C TYR A 87 8.65 -13.55 -5.72
N HIS A 88 9.38 -14.53 -6.23
CA HIS A 88 9.08 -15.96 -6.04
C HIS A 88 9.70 -16.59 -4.77
N ASP A 89 10.62 -15.88 -4.12
CA ASP A 89 11.22 -16.29 -2.84
C ASP A 89 10.52 -15.66 -1.64
N ALA A 90 9.45 -14.90 -1.89
CA ALA A 90 8.61 -14.35 -0.85
C ALA A 90 8.04 -15.50 0.01
N PRO A 91 8.26 -15.53 1.33
CA PRO A 91 7.60 -16.48 2.20
C PRO A 91 6.09 -16.47 1.94
N CYS A 92 5.49 -17.65 1.75
CA CYS A 92 4.04 -17.83 1.63
C CYS A 92 3.27 -17.49 2.94
N LYS A 93 3.91 -16.77 3.87
CA LYS A 93 3.41 -16.50 5.22
C LYS A 93 3.82 -15.08 5.63
N ALA A 94 2.84 -14.25 5.97
CA ALA A 94 3.09 -12.94 6.57
C ALA A 94 3.77 -13.07 7.95
N GLU A 95 4.87 -12.37 8.14
CA GLU A 95 5.62 -12.27 9.39
C GLU A 95 4.97 -11.24 10.32
N LEU A 96 3.94 -11.68 11.05
CA LEU A 96 3.15 -10.82 11.95
C LEU A 96 3.95 -10.26 13.13
N ASP A 97 5.13 -10.82 13.42
CA ASP A 97 6.09 -10.32 14.41
C ASP A 97 6.79 -9.03 13.97
N ARG A 98 6.71 -8.67 12.68
CA ARG A 98 7.15 -7.36 12.17
C ARG A 98 6.12 -6.25 12.40
N LEU A 99 4.92 -6.56 12.87
CA LEU A 99 3.91 -5.56 13.21
C LEU A 99 4.20 -4.95 14.59
N PRO A 100 4.05 -3.63 14.74
CA PRO A 100 4.15 -3.00 16.05
C PRO A 100 2.99 -3.43 16.95
N SER A 101 3.23 -3.33 18.25
CA SER A 101 2.24 -3.68 19.29
C SER A 101 2.26 -2.63 20.39
N VAL A 102 1.90 -1.40 20.03
CA VAL A 102 2.10 -0.21 20.88
C VAL A 102 0.83 0.61 21.10
N LEU A 103 -0.15 0.54 20.20
CA LEU A 103 -1.35 1.37 20.32
C LEU A 103 -2.39 0.68 21.20
N GLU A 104 -2.70 1.27 22.35
CA GLU A 104 -3.84 0.83 23.16
C GLU A 104 -5.13 1.42 22.58
N LEU A 105 -6.03 0.54 22.12
CA LEU A 105 -7.33 0.92 21.60
C LEU A 105 -8.42 0.48 22.57
N PRO A 106 -9.50 1.26 22.73
CA PRO A 106 -10.61 0.85 23.57
C PRO A 106 -11.21 -0.50 23.13
N PRO A 107 -11.54 -1.43 24.05
CA PRO A 107 -12.02 -2.76 23.68
C PRO A 107 -13.29 -2.77 22.79
N GLU A 108 -14.18 -1.81 22.98
CA GLU A 108 -15.38 -1.59 22.17
C GLU A 108 -15.07 -1.12 20.75
N THR A 109 -14.02 -0.29 20.59
CA THR A 109 -13.50 0.14 19.30
C THR A 109 -12.96 -1.05 18.53
N VAL A 110 -12.14 -1.89 19.18
CA VAL A 110 -11.61 -3.13 18.57
C VAL A 110 -12.74 -4.07 18.16
N ARG A 111 -13.71 -4.31 19.06
CA ARG A 111 -14.84 -5.22 18.82
C ARG A 111 -15.69 -4.79 17.62
N THR A 112 -15.82 -3.49 17.40
CA THR A 112 -16.55 -2.92 16.28
C THR A 112 -15.73 -2.95 14.98
N LEU A 113 -14.49 -2.45 15.05
CA LEU A 113 -13.68 -2.19 13.85
C LEU A 113 -13.06 -3.44 13.24
N LEU A 114 -12.55 -4.36 14.06
CA LEU A 114 -11.84 -5.52 13.55
C LEU A 114 -12.70 -6.36 12.59
N PRO A 115 -13.91 -6.83 12.96
CA PRO A 115 -14.74 -7.60 12.04
C PRO A 115 -15.27 -6.76 10.87
N TYR A 116 -15.42 -5.44 11.03
CA TYR A 116 -15.81 -4.54 9.94
C TYR A 116 -14.73 -4.47 8.87
N LEU A 117 -13.48 -4.20 9.26
CA LEU A 117 -12.36 -4.08 8.33
C LEU A 117 -11.95 -5.42 7.74
N GLU A 118 -11.99 -6.49 8.53
CA GLU A 118 -11.82 -7.85 8.01
C GLU A 118 -12.78 -8.10 6.84
N ARG A 119 -14.09 -7.80 6.99
CA ARG A 119 -15.04 -7.98 5.89
C ARG A 119 -14.73 -7.06 4.71
N LEU A 120 -14.36 -5.81 4.97
CA LEU A 120 -14.07 -4.83 3.93
C LEU A 120 -12.87 -5.26 3.05
N PHE A 121 -11.80 -5.75 3.66
CA PHE A 121 -10.62 -6.27 2.94
C PHE A 121 -10.73 -7.74 2.54
N GLY A 122 -11.88 -8.39 2.77
CA GLY A 122 -12.04 -9.84 2.53
C GLY A 122 -12.14 -10.24 1.06
N GLY A 123 -12.42 -9.29 0.17
CA GLY A 123 -12.51 -9.52 -1.28
C GLY A 123 -11.17 -9.37 -1.98
N PHE A 124 -11.11 -9.83 -3.24
CA PHE A 124 -10.03 -9.53 -4.17
C PHE A 124 -9.99 -8.02 -4.48
N CYS A 125 -8.79 -7.43 -4.51
CA CYS A 125 -8.60 -6.03 -4.89
C CYS A 125 -7.79 -5.90 -6.19
N GLY A 126 -8.41 -6.29 -7.30
CA GLY A 126 -7.90 -5.90 -8.61
C GLY A 126 -8.47 -4.54 -8.99
N GLU A 127 -7.68 -3.48 -8.90
CA GLU A 127 -7.98 -2.28 -9.68
C GLU A 127 -7.87 -2.65 -11.16
N VAL A 128 -8.99 -3.04 -11.79
CA VAL A 128 -9.02 -3.41 -13.22
C VAL A 128 -8.95 -2.16 -14.12
N ARG A 129 -9.24 -0.98 -13.56
CA ARG A 129 -9.14 0.33 -14.21
C ARG A 129 -8.68 1.39 -13.20
N ASP A 130 -8.29 2.55 -13.70
CA ASP A 130 -7.79 3.69 -12.94
C ASP A 130 -8.87 4.55 -12.28
N GLY A 131 -8.56 5.04 -11.08
CA GLY A 131 -9.18 6.25 -10.51
C GLY A 131 -10.51 6.04 -9.78
N TRP A 132 -11.31 7.13 -9.74
CA TRP A 132 -12.53 7.23 -8.93
C TRP A 132 -13.67 6.37 -9.48
N GLY A 133 -13.61 6.06 -10.77
CA GLY A 133 -14.63 5.26 -11.44
C GLY A 133 -14.56 3.77 -11.11
N THR A 134 -13.56 3.30 -10.35
CA THR A 134 -13.36 1.86 -10.12
C THR A 134 -14.60 1.17 -9.55
N GLU A 135 -15.38 1.82 -8.67
CA GLU A 135 -16.65 1.24 -8.17
C GLU A 135 -17.73 1.06 -9.24
N THR A 136 -17.68 1.83 -10.32
CA THR A 136 -18.72 1.81 -11.37
C THR A 136 -18.53 0.67 -12.38
N ILE A 137 -17.41 -0.04 -12.28
CA ILE A 137 -16.91 -0.98 -13.31
C ILE A 137 -16.29 -2.25 -12.73
N THR A 138 -15.81 -2.20 -11.48
CA THR A 138 -15.45 -3.39 -10.71
C THR A 138 -16.59 -3.70 -9.74
N PRO A 139 -16.78 -4.96 -9.32
CA PRO A 139 -17.81 -5.28 -8.34
C PRO A 139 -17.73 -4.36 -7.11
N ALA A 140 -18.74 -3.51 -6.92
CA ALA A 140 -18.72 -2.39 -5.97
C ALA A 140 -18.44 -2.79 -4.50
N PHE A 141 -18.63 -4.07 -4.16
CA PHE A 141 -18.32 -4.61 -2.84
C PHE A 141 -16.83 -4.89 -2.59
N GLN A 142 -15.99 -4.79 -3.63
CA GLN A 142 -14.56 -5.11 -3.58
C GLN A 142 -13.65 -3.87 -3.64
N ASN A 143 -14.19 -2.71 -4.01
CA ASN A 143 -13.46 -1.44 -4.02
C ASN A 143 -14.36 -0.35 -3.42
N PRO A 144 -14.03 0.23 -2.24
CA PRO A 144 -14.76 1.39 -1.74
C PRO A 144 -14.59 2.51 -2.76
N GLY A 145 -15.70 2.94 -3.35
CA GLY A 145 -15.63 3.66 -4.60
C GLY A 145 -15.20 5.10 -4.57
N TYR A 146 -14.98 5.62 -3.37
CA TYR A 146 -14.41 6.92 -3.17
C TYR A 146 -13.02 6.78 -2.56
N GLY A 147 -12.00 7.35 -3.20
CA GLY A 147 -10.62 7.10 -2.79
C GLY A 147 -10.28 7.57 -1.37
N SER A 148 -10.95 8.59 -0.82
CA SER A 148 -10.74 8.95 0.60
C SER A 148 -11.35 7.93 1.56
N TYR A 149 -12.38 7.21 1.13
CA TYR A 149 -12.98 6.14 1.93
C TYR A 149 -12.02 4.95 1.97
N PHE A 150 -11.42 4.64 0.83
CA PHE A 150 -10.34 3.67 0.75
C PHE A 150 -9.16 4.04 1.67
N SER A 151 -8.61 5.26 1.55
CA SER A 151 -7.48 5.68 2.39
C SER A 151 -7.82 5.67 3.87
N SER A 152 -9.04 6.08 4.23
CA SER A 152 -9.58 5.97 5.59
C SER A 152 -9.56 4.53 6.11
N SER A 153 -10.07 3.58 5.32
CA SER A 153 -10.10 2.17 5.68
C SER A 153 -8.71 1.57 5.84
N VAL A 154 -7.77 1.97 4.97
CA VAL A 154 -6.35 1.58 5.09
C VAL A 154 -5.75 2.15 6.38
N SER A 155 -5.99 3.43 6.68
CA SER A 155 -5.54 4.06 7.92
C SER A 155 -6.06 3.34 9.17
N LEU A 156 -7.34 3.01 9.21
CA LEU A 156 -7.95 2.25 10.29
C LEU A 156 -7.34 0.85 10.45
N GLY A 157 -7.19 0.14 9.34
CA GLY A 157 -6.60 -1.20 9.33
C GLY A 157 -5.18 -1.18 9.90
N LEU A 158 -4.36 -0.22 9.45
CA LEU A 158 -2.99 -0.05 9.91
C LEU A 158 -2.88 0.32 11.40
N VAL A 159 -3.80 1.13 11.92
CA VAL A 159 -3.89 1.42 13.37
C VAL A 159 -4.23 0.16 14.16
N LEU A 160 -5.19 -0.64 13.70
CA LEU A 160 -5.53 -1.91 14.35
C LEU A 160 -4.37 -2.91 14.31
N LEU A 161 -3.67 -3.02 13.19
CA LEU A 161 -2.48 -3.87 13.07
C LEU A 161 -1.33 -3.41 13.98
N SER A 162 -1.26 -2.11 14.30
CA SER A 162 -0.27 -1.52 15.20
C SER A 162 -0.66 -1.56 16.69
N SER A 163 -1.86 -2.07 17.01
CA SER A 163 -2.41 -2.06 18.37
C SER A 163 -1.85 -3.14 19.29
N THR A 164 -2.16 -3.09 20.58
CA THR A 164 -1.73 -4.10 21.57
C THR A 164 -2.56 -5.39 21.54
N ILE A 165 -3.52 -5.53 20.63
CA ILE A 165 -4.32 -6.76 20.51
C ILE A 165 -3.42 -7.95 20.12
N PRO A 166 -3.73 -9.19 20.56
CA PRO A 166 -2.89 -10.35 20.26
C PRO A 166 -2.69 -10.54 18.75
N GLN A 167 -1.48 -10.96 18.33
CA GLN A 167 -1.18 -11.22 16.91
C GLN A 167 -2.14 -12.22 16.28
N THR A 168 -2.61 -13.21 17.04
CA THR A 168 -3.61 -14.19 16.57
C THR A 168 -4.93 -13.53 16.19
N ALA A 169 -5.32 -12.45 16.89
CA ALA A 169 -6.51 -11.67 16.56
C ALA A 169 -6.28 -10.74 15.36
N LYS A 170 -5.05 -10.29 15.11
CA LYS A 170 -4.70 -9.45 13.95
C LYS A 170 -4.59 -10.24 12.64
N ARG A 171 -4.35 -11.56 12.72
CA ARG A 171 -3.94 -12.39 11.59
C ARG A 171 -4.82 -12.21 10.36
N VAL A 172 -6.15 -12.33 10.51
CA VAL A 172 -7.08 -12.29 9.37
C VAL A 172 -7.04 -10.94 8.68
N LEU A 173 -7.04 -9.84 9.44
CA LEU A 173 -6.91 -8.50 8.88
C LEU A 173 -5.56 -8.30 8.17
N ALA A 174 -4.46 -8.74 8.79
CA ALA A 174 -3.12 -8.62 8.23
C ALA A 174 -2.98 -9.38 6.90
N GLU A 175 -3.45 -10.63 6.84
CA GLU A 175 -3.44 -11.45 5.63
C GLU A 175 -4.25 -10.78 4.51
N ARG A 176 -5.43 -10.26 4.83
CA ARG A 176 -6.31 -9.59 3.85
C ARG A 176 -5.71 -8.29 3.31
N MET A 177 -5.18 -7.43 4.17
CA MET A 177 -4.51 -6.20 3.74
C MET A 177 -3.22 -6.50 2.95
N THR A 178 -2.49 -7.56 3.31
CA THR A 178 -1.32 -8.05 2.56
C THR A 178 -1.73 -8.52 1.16
N GLN A 179 -2.83 -9.28 1.05
CA GLN A 179 -3.36 -9.74 -0.23
C GLN A 179 -3.71 -8.56 -1.13
N TRP A 180 -4.35 -7.51 -0.60
CA TRP A 180 -4.63 -6.30 -1.39
C TRP A 180 -3.35 -5.63 -1.89
N GLY A 181 -2.31 -5.55 -1.03
CA GLY A 181 -1.01 -5.04 -1.45
C GLY A 181 -0.40 -5.82 -2.62
N LEU A 182 -0.53 -7.16 -2.61
CA LEU A 182 -0.11 -8.03 -3.71
C LEU A 182 -0.95 -7.81 -4.98
N ASP A 183 -2.27 -7.76 -4.84
CA ASP A 183 -3.21 -7.60 -5.97
C ASP A 183 -2.94 -6.27 -6.72
N ILE A 184 -2.59 -5.23 -5.97
CA ILE A 184 -2.32 -3.89 -6.50
C ILE A 184 -0.89 -3.77 -7.07
N ALA A 185 0.10 -4.43 -6.46
CA ALA A 185 1.51 -4.27 -6.82
C ALA A 185 1.80 -4.62 -8.30
N GLY A 186 1.15 -5.65 -8.83
CA GLY A 186 1.32 -6.06 -10.23
C GLY A 186 1.00 -4.94 -11.22
N ALA A 187 -0.12 -4.24 -11.01
CA ALA A 187 -0.53 -3.13 -11.88
C ALA A 187 0.51 -2.01 -11.92
N PHE A 188 1.16 -1.70 -10.78
CA PHE A 188 2.17 -0.65 -10.73
C PHE A 188 3.53 -1.10 -11.27
N TYR A 189 3.92 -2.37 -11.09
CA TYR A 189 5.16 -2.90 -11.67
C TYR A 189 5.09 -3.00 -13.20
N ASP A 190 3.91 -3.17 -13.76
CA ASP A 190 3.65 -3.03 -15.21
C ASP A 190 3.67 -1.58 -15.70
N ARG A 191 4.09 -0.63 -14.83
CA ARG A 191 4.20 0.81 -15.12
C ARG A 191 2.87 1.46 -15.50
N ARG A 192 1.75 0.92 -15.02
CA ARG A 192 0.45 1.56 -15.21
C ARG A 192 0.51 2.99 -14.68
N VAL A 193 0.03 3.94 -15.49
CA VAL A 193 -0.10 5.34 -15.10
C VAL A 193 -1.51 5.57 -14.58
N ASN A 194 -1.65 5.65 -13.26
CA ASN A 194 -2.89 5.99 -12.59
C ASN A 194 -2.83 7.41 -12.02
N THR A 195 -3.97 8.06 -11.87
CA THR A 195 -4.07 9.22 -10.98
C THR A 195 -3.96 8.75 -9.51
N SER A 196 -3.36 9.55 -8.63
CA SER A 196 -3.25 9.30 -7.17
C SER A 196 -4.60 9.28 -6.44
N ASN A 197 -5.67 9.45 -7.20
CA ASN A 197 -7.02 9.75 -6.80
C ASN A 197 -7.82 8.49 -6.40
N GLY A 198 -7.48 7.29 -6.93
CA GLY A 198 -8.13 6.00 -6.58
C GLY A 198 -7.58 5.30 -5.32
N GLY A 199 -6.53 5.86 -4.73
CA GLY A 199 -6.07 5.59 -3.35
C GLY A 199 -5.95 6.88 -2.54
N HIS A 200 -6.70 7.89 -3.00
CA HIS A 200 -6.75 9.35 -2.78
C HIS A 200 -5.57 10.14 -2.20
N MET A 201 -4.43 9.55 -1.96
CA MET A 201 -3.14 10.05 -2.41
C MET A 201 -2.20 8.86 -2.31
N GLN A 202 -1.94 8.37 -1.09
CA GLN A 202 -0.99 7.28 -0.83
C GLN A 202 -1.60 6.01 -0.19
N GLY A 203 -2.93 5.85 -0.22
CA GLY A 203 -3.59 4.69 0.37
C GLY A 203 -3.19 3.37 -0.26
N ARG A 204 -2.94 3.31 -1.58
CA ARG A 204 -2.56 2.05 -2.26
C ARG A 204 -1.10 1.72 -2.00
N LYS A 205 -0.22 2.73 -2.06
CA LYS A 205 1.20 2.63 -1.72
C LYS A 205 1.39 2.05 -0.32
N ALA A 206 0.58 2.50 0.64
CA ALA A 206 0.61 1.98 2.01
C ALA A 206 0.36 0.46 2.09
N LEU A 207 -0.56 -0.10 1.29
CA LEU A 207 -0.79 -1.54 1.26
C LEU A 207 0.35 -2.31 0.58
N VAL A 208 0.94 -1.76 -0.48
CA VAL A 208 2.11 -2.35 -1.15
C VAL A 208 3.31 -2.39 -0.19
N ILE A 209 3.57 -1.29 0.50
CA ILE A 209 4.63 -1.19 1.52
C ILE A 209 4.38 -2.18 2.67
N LEU A 210 3.14 -2.25 3.18
CA LEU A 210 2.77 -3.21 4.22
C LEU A 210 3.01 -4.65 3.77
N ALA A 211 2.59 -5.01 2.55
CA ALA A 211 2.77 -6.35 2.02
C ALA A 211 4.26 -6.69 1.86
N GLY A 212 5.06 -5.77 1.32
CA GLY A 212 6.51 -5.95 1.23
C GLY A 212 7.18 -6.10 2.59
N HIS A 213 6.78 -5.30 3.58
CA HIS A 213 7.28 -5.39 4.95
C HIS A 213 6.97 -6.74 5.60
N LEU A 214 5.73 -7.20 5.51
CA LEU A 214 5.28 -8.46 6.13
C LEU A 214 5.79 -9.71 5.40
N LEU A 215 6.07 -9.62 4.10
CA LEU A 215 6.57 -10.72 3.29
C LEU A 215 8.09 -10.67 3.09
N GLY A 216 8.79 -9.64 3.58
CA GLY A 216 10.22 -9.48 3.31
C GLY A 216 10.57 -9.30 1.84
N ILE A 217 9.71 -8.60 1.09
CA ILE A 217 9.94 -8.25 -0.32
C ILE A 217 10.37 -6.78 -0.37
N ASP A 218 11.68 -6.54 -0.41
CA ASP A 218 12.27 -5.20 -0.35
C ASP A 218 11.73 -4.27 -1.46
N ASP A 219 11.56 -4.80 -2.68
CA ASP A 219 11.01 -4.04 -3.82
C ASP A 219 9.59 -3.52 -3.57
N MET A 220 8.80 -4.21 -2.74
CA MET A 220 7.44 -3.79 -2.37
C MET A 220 7.45 -2.92 -1.11
N ALA A 221 8.35 -3.19 -0.17
CA ALA A 221 8.55 -2.37 1.01
C ALA A 221 9.06 -0.97 0.63
N ASN A 222 9.82 -0.86 -0.47
CA ASN A 222 10.30 0.39 -1.03
C ASN A 222 9.99 0.48 -2.55
N PRO A 223 8.72 0.74 -2.92
CA PRO A 223 8.27 0.66 -4.30
C PRO A 223 8.87 1.74 -5.22
N ASP A 224 9.36 2.86 -4.65
CA ASP A 224 9.98 3.95 -5.41
C ASP A 224 11.32 3.51 -6.05
N THR A 225 12.01 2.50 -5.50
CA THR A 225 13.24 1.94 -6.10
C THR A 225 12.99 1.29 -7.46
N ARG A 226 11.78 0.74 -7.66
CA ARG A 226 11.39 0.04 -8.87
C ARG A 226 10.65 0.96 -9.84
N ASN A 227 9.85 1.87 -9.31
CA ASN A 227 9.13 2.89 -10.06
C ASN A 227 9.29 4.25 -9.35
N PRO A 228 10.32 5.06 -9.71
CA PRO A 228 10.54 6.37 -9.09
C PRO A 228 9.43 7.39 -9.40
N HIS A 229 8.51 7.05 -10.31
CA HIS A 229 7.34 7.83 -10.65
C HIS A 229 6.06 7.18 -10.11
N TRP A 230 6.16 6.50 -8.97
CA TRP A 230 4.98 5.99 -8.28
C TRP A 230 3.98 7.13 -8.08
N GLN A 231 2.83 7.04 -8.73
CA GLN A 231 1.99 8.23 -8.94
C GLN A 231 1.39 8.73 -7.64
N GLU A 232 1.26 7.87 -6.64
CA GLU A 232 0.82 8.27 -5.30
C GLU A 232 1.82 9.19 -4.58
N THR A 233 3.11 9.09 -4.91
CA THR A 233 4.15 9.96 -4.36
C THR A 233 3.97 11.42 -4.78
N ILE A 234 3.36 11.69 -5.95
CA ILE A 234 3.15 13.06 -6.46
C ILE A 234 2.07 13.83 -5.68
N GLY A 235 1.33 13.14 -4.82
CA GLY A 235 0.27 13.74 -4.02
C GLY A 235 0.76 14.75 -2.99
N TYR A 236 2.07 14.75 -2.68
CA TYR A 236 2.64 15.58 -1.64
C TYR A 236 3.97 16.19 -2.08
N GLU A 237 4.22 17.44 -1.67
CA GLU A 237 5.48 18.15 -1.94
C GLU A 237 5.98 18.81 -0.66
N THR A 238 7.31 18.92 -0.58
CA THR A 238 7.98 19.83 0.35
C THR A 238 8.33 21.10 -0.42
N LEU A 239 7.68 22.20 -0.05
CA LEU A 239 7.84 23.50 -0.69
C LEU A 239 9.24 24.09 -0.41
N GLU A 240 9.73 24.95 -1.28
CA GLU A 240 10.95 25.74 -1.01
C GLU A 240 10.69 26.97 -0.13
N ARG A 241 9.41 27.28 0.12
CA ARG A 241 8.98 28.36 1.00
C ARG A 241 7.84 27.87 1.88
N PRO A 242 7.79 28.30 3.14
CA PRO A 242 6.76 27.83 4.04
C PRO A 242 5.42 28.53 3.75
N TRP A 243 4.38 28.07 4.43
CA TRP A 243 3.03 28.66 4.34
C TRP A 243 3.03 30.14 4.76
N TRP A 244 2.02 30.90 4.32
CA TRP A 244 1.95 32.37 4.46
C TRP A 244 2.07 32.93 5.90
N PHE A 245 1.81 32.10 6.91
CA PHE A 245 1.89 32.47 8.31
C PHE A 245 3.23 32.10 8.96
N ALA A 246 4.10 31.40 8.24
CA ALA A 246 5.40 31.01 8.77
C ALA A 246 6.27 32.23 9.09
N GLY A 247 6.99 32.16 10.21
CA GLY A 247 7.76 33.28 10.76
C GLY A 247 6.96 34.25 11.63
N ARG A 248 5.67 34.02 11.84
CA ARG A 248 4.87 34.71 12.86
C ARG A 248 4.93 33.92 14.18
N PRO A 249 4.84 34.58 15.34
CA PRO A 249 4.71 33.86 16.62
C PRO A 249 3.48 32.93 16.60
N PRO A 250 3.58 31.72 17.18
CA PRO A 250 4.76 31.16 17.85
C PRO A 250 5.84 30.67 16.87
N ALA A 251 7.09 30.56 17.34
CA ALA A 251 8.28 30.28 16.51
C ALA A 251 8.26 28.94 15.75
N ASP A 252 7.30 28.06 16.07
CA ASP A 252 6.99 26.79 15.41
C ASP A 252 6.27 26.96 14.06
N ALA A 253 5.65 28.12 13.78
CA ALA A 253 5.07 28.44 12.48
C ALA A 253 6.09 28.30 11.32
N GLY A 254 7.40 28.39 11.61
CA GLY A 254 8.49 28.15 10.66
C GLY A 254 8.63 26.69 10.18
N ARG A 255 7.73 25.76 10.55
CA ARG A 255 7.79 24.33 10.18
C ARG A 255 6.73 23.87 9.16
N TRP A 256 5.92 24.78 8.63
CA TRP A 256 4.88 24.46 7.65
C TRP A 256 5.39 24.51 6.21
N TRP A 257 6.01 23.42 5.74
CA TRP A 257 6.64 23.31 4.42
C TRP A 257 5.97 22.29 3.51
N HIS A 258 5.17 21.40 4.05
CA HIS A 258 4.58 20.32 3.29
C HIS A 258 3.18 20.69 2.82
N VAL A 259 2.84 20.26 1.61
CA VAL A 259 1.52 20.51 1.02
C VAL A 259 1.03 19.26 0.32
N TRP A 260 -0.29 19.10 0.31
CA TRP A 260 -0.96 18.16 -0.56
C TRP A 260 -1.22 18.82 -1.93
N HIS A 261 -0.97 18.11 -3.02
CA HIS A 261 -1.31 18.53 -4.38
C HIS A 261 -2.75 18.17 -4.72
N PRO A 262 -3.65 19.16 -4.79
CA PRO A 262 -5.02 18.87 -5.18
C PRO A 262 -5.10 18.34 -6.60
N PHE A 263 -5.39 17.05 -6.73
CA PHE A 263 -5.69 16.37 -7.99
C PHE A 263 -4.60 16.48 -9.06
N GLY A 264 -3.33 16.69 -8.66
CA GLY A 264 -2.23 16.93 -9.61
C GLY A 264 -2.32 18.27 -10.36
N TYR A 265 -3.21 19.18 -9.96
CA TYR A 265 -3.35 20.50 -10.56
C TYR A 265 -2.56 21.55 -9.80
N GLY A 266 -1.51 22.05 -10.45
CA GLY A 266 -0.66 23.11 -9.91
C GLY A 266 0.30 22.62 -8.83
N THR A 267 1.10 23.55 -8.33
CA THR A 267 2.25 23.22 -7.48
C THR A 267 1.91 23.27 -5.98
N GLY A 268 0.69 23.63 -5.57
CA GLY A 268 0.38 23.86 -4.14
C GLY A 268 1.03 25.13 -3.56
N TRP A 269 1.96 25.78 -4.28
CA TRP A 269 2.71 26.97 -3.85
C TRP A 269 1.86 28.19 -3.49
N PHE A 270 0.60 28.22 -3.88
CA PHE A 270 -0.31 29.30 -3.52
C PHE A 270 -0.47 29.44 -2.00
N VAL A 271 -0.26 28.36 -1.23
CA VAL A 271 -0.26 28.41 0.25
C VAL A 271 0.91 29.22 0.82
N THR A 272 1.91 29.58 0.02
CA THR A 272 2.97 30.53 0.43
C THR A 272 2.49 31.98 0.43
N LYS A 273 1.33 32.26 -0.19
CA LYS A 273 0.71 33.58 -0.28
C LYS A 273 -0.44 33.71 0.72
N PRO A 274 -0.73 34.92 1.22
CA PRO A 274 -1.88 35.16 2.09
C PRO A 274 -3.19 34.66 1.47
N PRO A 275 -4.14 34.10 2.26
CA PRO A 275 -5.34 33.44 1.73
C PRO A 275 -6.27 34.33 0.89
N ARG A 276 -6.18 35.65 1.06
CA ARG A 276 -6.88 36.64 0.23
C ARG A 276 -6.47 36.61 -1.24
N GLU A 277 -5.25 36.16 -1.55
CA GLU A 277 -4.70 36.04 -2.91
C GLU A 277 -5.06 34.70 -3.56
N TRP A 278 -5.64 33.76 -2.82
CA TRP A 278 -6.05 32.48 -3.36
C TRP A 278 -7.27 32.63 -4.25
N THR A 279 -7.19 32.03 -5.44
CA THR A 279 -8.26 32.05 -6.44
C THR A 279 -9.55 31.44 -5.88
N GLN A 280 -10.67 32.10 -6.18
CA GLN A 280 -12.02 31.63 -5.88
C GLN A 280 -12.60 30.90 -7.10
N ASP A 281 -13.70 30.19 -6.87
CA ASP A 281 -14.49 29.64 -7.97
C ASP A 281 -14.96 30.77 -8.89
N ARG A 282 -14.91 30.52 -10.19
CA ARG A 282 -15.40 31.45 -11.21
C ARG A 282 -16.17 30.70 -12.28
N VAL A 283 -17.10 31.37 -12.93
CA VAL A 283 -17.84 30.81 -14.07
C VAL A 283 -17.14 31.24 -15.36
N ASP A 284 -16.89 30.29 -16.27
CA ASP A 284 -16.32 30.57 -17.58
C ASP A 284 -17.37 31.11 -18.57
N GLY A 285 -16.94 31.48 -19.79
CA GLY A 285 -17.85 31.99 -20.82
C GLY A 285 -18.90 30.99 -21.32
N ASN A 286 -18.77 29.71 -20.96
CA ASN A 286 -19.70 28.63 -21.31
C ASN A 286 -20.62 28.24 -20.14
N GLY A 287 -20.55 28.93 -19.00
CA GLY A 287 -21.35 28.63 -17.82
C GLY A 287 -20.77 27.53 -16.93
N ASN A 288 -19.54 27.05 -17.16
CA ASN A 288 -18.91 26.04 -16.33
C ASN A 288 -18.23 26.69 -15.12
N THR A 289 -18.37 26.06 -13.94
CA THR A 289 -17.63 26.46 -12.75
C THR A 289 -16.18 25.96 -12.84
N ILE A 290 -15.24 26.91 -12.95
CA ILE A 290 -13.81 26.68 -12.75
C ILE A 290 -13.53 26.78 -11.26
N ARG A 291 -13.08 25.67 -10.67
CA ARG A 291 -12.75 25.60 -9.24
C ARG A 291 -11.47 26.36 -8.93
N GLY A 292 -11.52 27.19 -7.89
CA GLY A 292 -10.37 27.94 -7.39
C GLY A 292 -9.56 27.14 -6.37
N GLN A 293 -8.39 27.66 -6.01
CA GLN A 293 -7.52 27.11 -4.97
C GLN A 293 -8.22 26.89 -3.63
N ARG A 294 -9.18 27.76 -3.26
CA ARG A 294 -9.96 27.62 -2.02
C ARG A 294 -10.85 26.38 -2.00
N PHE A 295 -11.50 26.07 -3.13
CA PHE A 295 -12.30 24.85 -3.26
C PHE A 295 -11.41 23.62 -3.08
N TYR A 296 -10.25 23.61 -3.71
CA TYR A 296 -9.34 22.48 -3.61
C TYR A 296 -8.89 22.23 -2.16
N LEU A 297 -8.51 23.25 -1.40
CA LEU A 297 -8.16 23.07 0.01
C LEU A 297 -9.32 22.60 0.90
N SER A 298 -10.58 22.74 0.48
CA SER A 298 -11.71 22.18 1.23
C SER A 298 -11.66 20.64 1.35
N TYR A 299 -10.91 19.98 0.46
CA TYR A 299 -10.69 18.53 0.50
C TYR A 299 -9.58 18.08 1.46
N MET A 300 -8.88 19.02 2.11
CA MET A 300 -7.77 18.68 3.02
C MET A 300 -8.17 17.65 4.08
N ASN A 301 -9.36 17.76 4.68
CA ASN A 301 -9.80 16.77 5.65
C ASN A 301 -9.92 15.37 5.03
N GLN A 302 -10.52 15.26 3.85
CA GLN A 302 -10.71 13.97 3.18
C GLN A 302 -9.39 13.31 2.79
N VAL A 303 -8.36 14.11 2.49
CA VAL A 303 -7.05 13.61 2.07
C VAL A 303 -6.11 13.41 3.25
N LEU A 304 -5.86 14.45 4.04
CA LEU A 304 -4.93 14.41 5.17
C LEU A 304 -5.56 13.68 6.35
N GLY A 305 -6.79 14.02 6.73
CA GLY A 305 -7.53 13.32 7.77
C GLY A 305 -7.71 11.84 7.46
N GLY A 306 -7.90 11.47 6.19
CA GLY A 306 -8.07 10.08 5.75
C GLY A 306 -6.80 9.25 5.83
N GLN A 307 -5.63 9.87 6.08
CA GLN A 307 -4.32 9.21 6.06
C GLN A 307 -3.55 9.33 7.39
N VAL A 308 -4.20 9.84 8.45
CA VAL A 308 -3.60 9.98 9.79
C VAL A 308 -3.09 8.65 10.33
N GLY A 309 -3.93 7.62 10.30
CA GLY A 309 -3.56 6.28 10.79
C GLY A 309 -2.47 5.63 9.95
N THR A 310 -2.48 5.89 8.63
CA THR A 310 -1.43 5.42 7.72
C THR A 310 -0.07 6.01 8.07
N ALA A 311 0.03 7.34 8.22
CA ALA A 311 1.28 7.99 8.57
C ALA A 311 1.81 7.54 9.95
N LEU A 312 0.91 7.39 10.93
CA LEU A 312 1.25 6.87 12.25
C LEU A 312 1.85 5.46 12.16
N ALA A 313 1.14 4.53 11.52
CA ALA A 313 1.57 3.13 11.45
C ALA A 313 2.89 2.98 10.67
N MET A 314 3.07 3.73 9.58
CA MET A 314 4.34 3.72 8.84
C MET A 314 5.51 4.20 9.71
N ARG A 315 5.32 5.23 10.55
CA ARG A 315 6.34 5.62 11.55
C ARG A 315 6.60 4.53 12.58
N LEU A 316 5.56 3.88 13.09
CA LEU A 316 5.70 2.80 14.07
C LEU A 316 6.41 1.56 13.51
N MET A 317 6.29 1.32 12.21
CA MET A 317 7.00 0.25 11.49
C MET A 317 8.42 0.66 11.06
N GLY A 318 8.80 1.93 11.19
CA GLY A 318 10.08 2.44 10.68
C GLY A 318 10.11 2.67 9.16
N LEU A 319 8.94 2.72 8.52
CA LEU A 319 8.74 2.80 7.05
C LEU A 319 8.37 4.20 6.56
N GLN A 320 8.62 5.24 7.37
CA GLN A 320 8.24 6.62 7.04
C GLN A 320 8.99 7.18 5.83
N ARG A 321 10.18 6.66 5.51
CA ARG A 321 10.97 7.13 4.37
C ARG A 321 10.42 6.60 3.06
N GLU A 322 10.00 5.34 3.06
CA GLU A 322 9.42 4.60 1.94
C GLU A 322 8.06 5.20 1.55
N MET A 323 7.32 5.70 2.53
CA MET A 323 6.09 6.45 2.30
C MET A 323 6.36 7.87 1.76
N GLY A 324 7.46 8.49 2.19
CA GLY A 324 7.94 9.79 1.72
C GLY A 324 7.77 10.92 2.74
N SER A 325 8.83 11.74 2.88
CA SER A 325 8.90 12.81 3.89
C SER A 325 7.81 13.86 3.75
N ALA A 326 7.47 14.24 2.51
CA ALA A 326 6.42 15.22 2.24
C ALA A 326 5.04 14.77 2.74
N PHE A 327 4.70 13.49 2.54
CA PHE A 327 3.47 12.90 3.07
C PHE A 327 3.46 12.94 4.60
N ILE A 328 4.50 12.41 5.22
CA ILE A 328 4.62 12.31 6.67
C ILE A 328 4.57 13.70 7.33
N GLY A 329 5.23 14.69 6.72
CA GLY A 329 5.23 16.07 7.18
C GLY A 329 3.88 16.77 6.98
N ALA A 330 3.19 16.54 5.86
CA ALA A 330 1.86 17.12 5.61
C ALA A 330 0.82 16.60 6.61
N ILE A 331 0.86 15.32 6.96
CA ILE A 331 -0.03 14.74 7.98
C ILE A 331 0.32 15.27 9.37
N ALA A 332 1.59 15.42 9.70
CA ALA A 332 2.00 16.02 10.98
C ALA A 332 1.50 17.46 11.12
N GLN A 333 1.67 18.29 10.08
CA GLN A 333 1.11 19.65 10.02
C GLN A 333 -0.41 19.64 10.19
N TRP A 334 -1.11 18.74 9.49
CA TRP A 334 -2.57 18.61 9.64
C TRP A 334 -2.99 18.30 11.08
N MET A 335 -2.26 17.40 11.74
CA MET A 335 -2.54 17.00 13.13
C MET A 335 -2.19 18.09 14.16
N GLU A 336 -1.19 18.92 13.86
CA GLU A 336 -0.80 20.08 14.68
C GLU A 336 -1.80 21.24 14.54
N GLY A 337 -2.23 21.53 13.31
CA GLY A 337 -3.05 22.69 12.99
C GLY A 337 -2.24 24.00 12.97
N PRO A 338 -2.68 25.00 12.20
CA PRO A 338 -1.96 26.27 12.10
C PRO A 338 -2.15 27.12 13.36
N PRO A 339 -1.30 28.13 13.59
CA PRO A 339 -1.47 29.07 14.71
C PRO A 339 -2.83 29.76 14.70
N ALA A 340 -3.36 30.11 15.88
CA ALA A 340 -4.70 30.69 16.02
C ALA A 340 -4.93 31.92 15.12
N ALA A 341 -3.93 32.81 14.98
CA ALA A 341 -4.04 33.97 14.08
C ALA A 341 -4.26 33.58 12.61
N ALA A 342 -3.62 32.51 12.14
CA ALA A 342 -3.82 32.00 10.79
C ALA A 342 -5.21 31.35 10.63
N VAL A 343 -5.70 30.66 11.66
CA VAL A 343 -7.08 30.13 11.70
C VAL A 343 -8.10 31.27 11.59
N GLU A 344 -7.91 32.39 12.29
CA GLU A 344 -8.80 33.55 12.20
C GLU A 344 -8.80 34.18 10.80
N GLU A 345 -7.63 34.31 10.16
CA GLU A 345 -7.53 34.81 8.78
C GLU A 345 -8.32 33.95 7.79
N LEU A 346 -8.23 32.62 7.93
CA LEU A 346 -8.98 31.68 7.11
C LEU A 346 -10.49 31.80 7.38
N ARG A 347 -10.88 31.86 8.66
CA ARG A 347 -12.28 31.99 9.07
C ARG A 347 -12.90 33.28 8.57
N ALA A 348 -12.17 34.39 8.60
CA ALA A 348 -12.62 35.68 8.05
C ALA A 348 -12.93 35.62 6.55
N LEU A 349 -12.37 34.64 5.84
CA LEU A 349 -12.62 34.38 4.41
C LEU A 349 -13.61 33.22 4.18
N GLY A 350 -14.31 32.76 5.23
CA GLY A 350 -15.29 31.69 5.15
C GLY A 350 -14.67 30.29 5.03
N MET A 351 -13.39 30.13 5.31
CA MET A 351 -12.71 28.83 5.27
C MET A 351 -12.55 28.26 6.68
N THR A 352 -13.17 27.11 6.92
CA THR A 352 -13.07 26.36 8.17
C THR A 352 -12.71 24.92 7.89
N TRP A 353 -11.72 24.41 8.64
CA TRP A 353 -11.25 23.04 8.51
C TRP A 353 -11.14 22.39 9.90
N PRO A 354 -11.45 21.08 10.01
CA PRO A 354 -11.32 20.35 11.27
C PRO A 354 -9.87 19.92 11.47
N TRP A 355 -8.96 20.88 11.70
CA TRP A 355 -7.56 20.57 11.99
C TRP A 355 -7.42 19.60 13.17
N GLY A 356 -6.42 18.73 13.13
CA GLY A 356 -6.20 17.78 14.21
C GLY A 356 -7.20 16.61 14.27
N THR A 357 -8.13 16.48 13.33
CA THR A 357 -9.06 15.35 13.25
C THR A 357 -8.62 14.32 12.23
N ASP A 358 -9.19 13.12 12.30
CA ASP A 358 -9.14 12.20 11.17
C ASP A 358 -10.36 12.41 10.27
N TYR A 359 -10.32 11.76 9.11
CA TYR A 359 -11.46 11.58 8.22
C TYR A 359 -11.68 10.09 8.10
N THR A 360 -12.31 9.53 9.12
CA THR A 360 -12.59 8.11 9.15
C THR A 360 -14.04 7.86 8.76
N VAL A 361 -14.23 7.01 7.75
CA VAL A 361 -15.54 6.56 7.28
C VAL A 361 -15.98 5.32 8.06
N GLY A 362 -17.28 5.21 8.33
CA GLY A 362 -17.85 4.10 9.10
C GLY A 362 -17.66 4.28 10.61
N PRO A 363 -17.53 3.20 11.38
CA PRO A 363 -17.56 3.26 12.85
C PRO A 363 -16.26 3.74 13.50
N GLY A 364 -15.28 4.22 12.74
CA GLY A 364 -13.94 4.55 13.24
C GLY A 364 -13.65 6.04 13.44
N ALA A 365 -14.66 6.91 13.43
CA ALA A 365 -14.49 8.34 13.63
C ALA A 365 -13.64 8.65 14.88
N GLY A 366 -12.60 9.48 14.73
CA GLY A 366 -11.70 9.88 15.80
C GLY A 366 -10.59 8.88 16.14
N VAL A 367 -10.71 7.61 15.75
CA VAL A 367 -9.80 6.54 16.19
C VAL A 367 -8.36 6.78 15.73
N CYS A 368 -8.16 7.24 14.49
CA CYS A 368 -6.81 7.49 13.99
C CYS A 368 -6.20 8.74 14.64
N ALA A 369 -7.01 9.78 14.87
CA ALA A 369 -6.57 10.99 15.54
C ALA A 369 -6.21 10.74 17.02
N ASP A 370 -7.02 9.96 17.72
CA ASP A 370 -6.76 9.61 19.12
C ASP A 370 -5.53 8.72 19.25
N ALA A 371 -5.36 7.74 18.35
CA ALA A 371 -4.14 6.93 18.27
C ALA A 371 -2.89 7.76 17.97
N TRP A 372 -2.99 8.78 17.11
CA TRP A 372 -1.88 9.70 16.84
C TRP A 372 -1.48 10.46 18.11
N ARG A 373 -2.45 10.96 18.87
CA ARG A 373 -2.21 11.72 20.11
C ARG A 373 -1.71 10.84 21.25
N SER A 374 -2.14 9.58 21.34
CA SER A 374 -1.77 8.69 22.45
C SER A 374 -0.27 8.37 22.50
N VAL A 375 0.40 8.42 21.36
CA VAL A 375 1.86 8.28 21.26
C VAL A 375 2.58 9.63 21.11
N GLY A 376 1.92 10.75 21.42
CA GLY A 376 2.52 12.09 21.36
C GLY A 376 2.93 12.52 19.95
N GLY A 377 2.26 12.01 18.91
CA GLY A 377 2.56 12.33 17.50
C GLY A 377 3.99 12.00 17.08
N MET A 378 4.65 11.06 17.79
CA MET A 378 6.09 10.99 18.04
C MET A 378 6.97 11.78 17.06
N VAL A 379 7.66 12.79 17.61
CA VAL A 379 8.92 13.33 17.10
C VAL A 379 9.95 12.20 17.18
N LEU A 380 9.93 11.27 16.22
CA LEU A 380 11.03 10.34 15.97
C LEU A 380 12.05 11.05 15.06
N PRO A 381 13.35 10.84 15.31
CA PRO A 381 14.45 11.68 14.82
C PRO A 381 14.51 11.91 13.30
#